data_AF-A0A4V1S6G7-F1
#
_entry.id   AF-A0A4V1S6G7-F1
#
_cell.length_a   1.000
_cell.length_b   1.000
_cell.length_c   1.000
_cell.angle_alpha   90.00
_cell.angle_beta   90.00
_cell.angle_gamma   90.00
#
_symmetry.space_group_name_H-M   'P 1'
#
loop_
_entity.id
_entity.type
_entity.pdbx_description
1 polymer ?
#
loop_
_entity_poly.entity_id
_entity_poly.type
_entity_poly.pdbx_seq_one_letter_code
_entity_poly.pdbx_strand_id
1 'polypeptide(L)'
;MRCLSLIVCGLLLAPLAFAQQTGASDREYAVKTLDRIARPVMTSLAEGKLKERIPLPPGEESRREYTCLEAFGRTMAGISPWLSLGPDDSPEGKLRAEYIALTRKAIVHATDPRSPDYMNFTKGGQPLVDAAFLAQAMLRAPDQLWKPLDEKQQADVIAALKATRKIKPYESNWLLFSALVEAAIWKFTGECELAPIERALTKHEEWYLGDGTYGDGPEYHW
;
A
#
# COMPACT_ATOMS: atom_id res chain seq x y z
N MET A 1 34.17 -53.95 59.47
CA MET A 1 33.92 -53.54 58.07
C MET A 1 32.45 -53.17 57.94
N ARG A 2 32.11 -51.87 57.88
CA ARG A 2 30.73 -51.39 57.72
C ARG A 2 30.54 -51.00 56.25
N CYS A 3 29.58 -51.64 55.59
CA CYS A 3 29.21 -51.40 54.19
C CYS A 3 28.20 -50.24 54.16
N LEU A 4 28.57 -49.08 53.60
CA LEU A 4 27.63 -48.01 53.30
C LEU A 4 27.09 -48.22 51.88
N SER A 5 25.80 -48.51 51.75
CA SER A 5 25.09 -48.49 50.47
C SER A 5 24.67 -47.06 50.14
N LEU A 6 25.27 -46.49 49.09
CA LEU A 6 24.84 -45.23 48.48
C LEU A 6 23.66 -45.51 47.53
N ILE A 7 22.48 -45.02 47.88
CA ILE A 7 21.33 -44.97 46.98
C ILE A 7 21.50 -43.74 46.08
N VAL A 8 21.82 -43.97 44.81
CA VAL A 8 21.82 -42.93 43.79
C VAL A 8 20.40 -42.79 43.26
N CYS A 9 19.72 -41.72 43.66
CA CYS A 9 18.41 -41.35 43.15
C CYS A 9 18.59 -40.71 41.77
N GLY A 10 18.28 -41.44 40.70
CA GLY A 10 18.32 -40.94 39.32
C GLY A 10 17.16 -39.99 39.06
N LEU A 11 17.41 -38.69 39.15
CA LEU A 11 16.50 -37.65 38.66
C LEU A 11 16.50 -37.69 37.13
N LEU A 12 15.45 -38.28 36.55
CA LEU A 12 15.12 -38.16 35.12
C LEU A 12 14.72 -36.70 34.82
N LEU A 13 15.68 -35.89 34.39
CA LEU A 13 15.42 -34.60 33.74
C LEU A 13 14.84 -34.86 32.36
N ALA A 14 13.50 -34.83 32.24
CA ALA A 14 12.86 -34.72 30.94
C ALA A 14 13.20 -33.33 30.34
N PRO A 15 13.69 -33.24 29.09
CA PRO A 15 13.93 -31.95 28.47
C PRO A 15 12.59 -31.23 28.32
N LEU A 16 12.50 -30.01 28.88
CA LEU A 16 11.41 -29.09 28.62
C LEU A 16 11.42 -28.77 27.12
N ALA A 17 10.54 -29.42 26.37
CA ALA A 17 10.26 -29.05 25.00
C ALA A 17 9.51 -27.71 25.04
N PHE A 18 10.22 -26.60 24.83
CA PHE A 18 9.59 -25.33 24.54
C PHE A 18 8.86 -25.47 23.21
N ALA A 19 7.52 -25.39 23.24
CA ALA A 19 6.72 -25.37 22.02
C ALA A 19 7.19 -24.21 21.14
N GLN A 20 7.69 -24.52 19.94
CA GLN A 20 8.16 -23.50 19.03
C GLN A 20 6.96 -22.70 18.52
N GLN A 21 6.90 -21.43 18.90
CA GLN A 21 5.82 -20.53 18.49
C GLN A 21 5.99 -20.26 16.99
N THR A 22 5.10 -20.84 16.18
CA THR A 22 5.20 -20.81 14.71
C THR A 22 4.75 -19.47 14.11
N GLY A 23 4.19 -18.56 14.91
CA GLY A 23 3.58 -17.30 14.46
C GLY A 23 2.27 -17.49 13.67
N ALA A 24 1.74 -18.71 13.59
CA ALA A 24 0.56 -19.01 12.77
C ALA A 24 -0.71 -18.28 13.24
N SER A 25 -0.93 -18.19 14.56
CA SER A 25 -2.05 -17.43 15.13
C SER A 25 -1.97 -15.94 14.81
N ASP A 26 -0.76 -15.38 14.88
CA ASP A 26 -0.51 -13.97 14.63
C ASP A 26 -0.70 -13.65 13.14
N ARG A 27 -0.26 -14.56 12.26
CA ARG A 27 -0.51 -14.46 10.82
C ARG A 27 -2.01 -14.51 10.51
N GLU A 28 -2.74 -15.46 11.09
CA GLU A 28 -4.18 -15.56 10.90
C GLU A 28 -4.90 -14.30 11.39
N TYR A 29 -4.52 -13.77 12.55
CA TYR A 29 -5.06 -12.52 13.09
C TYR A 29 -4.76 -11.33 12.18
N ALA A 30 -3.53 -11.21 11.68
CA ALA A 30 -3.12 -10.15 10.77
C ALA A 30 -3.91 -10.19 9.45
N VAL A 31 -4.10 -11.38 8.87
CA VAL A 31 -4.89 -11.57 7.63
C VAL A 31 -6.36 -11.24 7.87
N LYS A 32 -6.96 -11.69 8.98
CA LYS A 32 -8.35 -11.34 9.34
C LYS A 32 -8.52 -9.83 9.54
N THR A 33 -7.52 -9.17 10.12
CA THR A 33 -7.54 -7.71 10.32
C THR A 33 -7.41 -6.97 9.00
N LEU A 34 -6.50 -7.42 8.13
CA LEU A 34 -6.38 -6.92 6.75
C LEU A 34 -7.71 -7.03 6.02
N ASP A 35 -8.36 -8.20 6.09
CA ASP A 35 -9.64 -8.45 5.42
C ASP A 35 -10.72 -7.47 5.91
N ARG A 36 -10.87 -7.35 7.22
CA ARG A 36 -11.86 -6.46 7.85
C ARG A 36 -11.67 -4.99 7.45
N ILE A 37 -10.43 -4.52 7.30
CA ILE A 37 -10.12 -3.12 6.96
C ILE A 37 -10.25 -2.88 5.45
N ALA A 38 -9.65 -3.75 4.64
CA ALA A 38 -9.52 -3.52 3.20
C ALA A 38 -10.78 -3.91 2.42
N ARG A 39 -11.53 -4.92 2.87
CA ARG A 39 -12.67 -5.49 2.12
C ARG A 39 -13.71 -4.44 1.74
N PRO A 40 -14.21 -3.58 2.63
CA PRO A 40 -15.26 -2.62 2.27
C PRO A 40 -14.83 -1.64 1.17
N VAL A 41 -13.57 -1.20 1.17
CA VAL A 41 -13.01 -0.29 0.16
C VAL A 41 -12.87 -1.03 -1.17
N MET A 42 -12.24 -2.21 -1.15
CA MET A 42 -11.97 -2.99 -2.37
C MET A 42 -13.24 -3.47 -3.05
N THR A 43 -14.21 -4.01 -2.30
CA THR A 43 -15.46 -4.50 -2.90
C THR A 43 -16.32 -3.37 -3.42
N SER A 44 -16.44 -2.25 -2.67
CA SER A 44 -17.23 -1.10 -3.13
C SER A 44 -16.65 -0.48 -4.40
N LEU A 45 -15.33 -0.32 -4.47
CA LEU A 45 -14.70 0.25 -5.66
C LEU A 45 -14.69 -0.74 -6.84
N ALA A 46 -14.50 -2.05 -6.59
CA ALA A 46 -14.63 -3.08 -7.62
C ALA A 46 -16.05 -3.16 -8.22
N GLU A 47 -17.07 -2.69 -7.50
CA GLU A 47 -18.45 -2.56 -7.97
C GLU A 47 -18.77 -1.17 -8.57
N GLY A 48 -17.83 -0.21 -8.50
CA GLY A 48 -18.04 1.16 -8.99
C GLY A 48 -18.98 1.97 -8.09
N LYS A 49 -18.98 1.68 -6.78
CA LYS A 49 -19.89 2.24 -5.77
C LYS A 49 -19.17 2.81 -4.54
N LEU A 50 -17.84 3.00 -4.57
CA LEU A 50 -17.11 3.55 -3.43
C LEU A 50 -17.57 4.97 -3.11
N LYS A 51 -17.71 5.85 -4.11
CA LYS A 51 -18.21 7.21 -3.88
C LYS A 51 -19.61 7.21 -3.30
N GLU A 52 -20.46 6.26 -3.65
CA GLU A 52 -21.81 6.12 -3.08
C GLU A 52 -21.74 5.67 -1.61
N ARG A 53 -20.90 4.66 -1.32
CA ARG A 53 -20.90 3.94 -0.04
C ARG A 53 -19.98 4.50 1.02
N ILE A 54 -18.99 5.32 0.65
CA ILE A 54 -17.99 5.80 1.60
C ILE A 54 -18.68 6.67 2.66
N PRO A 55 -18.53 6.33 3.95
CA PRO A 55 -19.10 7.12 5.03
C PRO A 55 -18.32 8.43 5.14
N LEU A 56 -19.04 9.54 5.27
CA LEU A 56 -18.45 10.85 5.55
C LEU A 56 -19.06 11.40 6.84
N PRO A 57 -18.28 12.17 7.63
CA PRO A 57 -18.85 12.93 8.74
C PRO A 57 -19.97 13.86 8.25
N PRO A 58 -21.02 14.09 9.05
CA PRO A 58 -22.08 15.03 8.68
C PRO A 58 -21.52 16.43 8.37
N GLY A 59 -21.87 16.98 7.21
CA GLY A 59 -21.42 18.31 6.78
C GLY A 59 -20.07 18.34 6.06
N GLU A 60 -19.45 17.18 5.79
CA GLU A 60 -18.17 17.06 5.08
C GLU A 60 -18.31 16.46 3.67
N GLU A 61 -19.45 16.65 3.01
CA GLU A 61 -19.77 16.05 1.70
C GLU A 61 -18.79 16.49 0.60
N SER A 62 -18.22 17.70 0.72
CA SER A 62 -17.17 18.19 -0.18
C SER A 62 -15.87 17.39 -0.09
N ARG A 63 -15.60 16.70 1.03
CA ARG A 63 -14.42 15.85 1.18
C ARG A 63 -14.50 14.59 0.33
N ARG A 64 -15.69 14.18 -0.13
CA ARG A 64 -15.89 13.00 -0.98
C ARG A 64 -14.96 13.00 -2.20
N GLU A 65 -14.68 14.18 -2.75
CA GLU A 65 -13.78 14.38 -3.90
C GLU A 65 -12.33 13.95 -3.61
N TYR A 66 -11.92 13.85 -2.34
CA TYR A 66 -10.58 13.45 -1.90
C TYR A 66 -10.59 12.09 -1.18
N THR A 67 -11.59 11.85 -0.32
CA THR A 67 -11.63 10.68 0.56
C THR A 67 -11.57 9.35 -0.18
N CYS A 68 -12.13 9.26 -1.38
CA CYS A 68 -12.18 7.99 -2.12
C CYS A 68 -10.80 7.55 -2.62
N LEU A 69 -10.02 8.47 -3.21
CA LEU A 69 -8.66 8.15 -3.65
C LEU A 69 -7.75 7.94 -2.45
N GLU A 70 -7.93 8.72 -1.38
CA GLU A 70 -7.21 8.53 -0.11
C GLU A 70 -7.44 7.13 0.47
N ALA A 71 -8.71 6.73 0.64
CA ALA A 71 -9.06 5.41 1.17
C ALA A 71 -8.54 4.28 0.29
N PHE A 72 -8.66 4.43 -1.04
CA PHE A 72 -8.16 3.45 -1.99
C PHE A 72 -6.63 3.36 -1.98
N GLY A 73 -5.93 4.47 -2.18
CA GLY A 73 -4.48 4.55 -2.25
C GLY A 73 -3.81 4.04 -0.97
N ARG A 74 -4.28 4.49 0.20
CA ARG A 74 -3.73 4.02 1.50
C ARG A 74 -3.97 2.52 1.71
N THR A 75 -5.15 2.02 1.34
CA THR A 75 -5.44 0.58 1.42
C THR A 75 -4.52 -0.21 0.50
N MET A 76 -4.35 0.26 -0.74
CA MET A 76 -3.46 -0.33 -1.74
C MET A 76 -2.02 -0.41 -1.25
N ALA A 77 -1.49 0.69 -0.70
CA ALA A 77 -0.14 0.71 -0.14
C ALA A 77 0.04 -0.33 0.97
N GLY A 78 -0.95 -0.45 1.87
CA GLY A 78 -0.92 -1.42 2.97
C GLY A 78 -1.00 -2.88 2.53
N ILE A 79 -1.84 -3.21 1.53
CA ILE A 79 -2.05 -4.61 1.12
C ILE A 79 -1.13 -5.08 -0.01
N SER A 80 -0.50 -4.18 -0.77
CA SER A 80 0.30 -4.55 -1.94
C SER A 80 1.47 -5.53 -1.66
N PRO A 81 2.20 -5.49 -0.53
CA PRO A 81 3.22 -6.50 -0.24
C PRO A 81 2.60 -7.88 0.01
N TRP A 82 1.38 -7.94 0.54
CA TRP A 82 0.65 -9.19 0.68
C TRP A 82 0.17 -9.68 -0.69
N LEU A 83 -0.38 -8.81 -1.53
CA LEU A 83 -0.81 -9.15 -2.91
C LEU A 83 0.36 -9.64 -3.77
N SER A 84 1.56 -9.09 -3.63
CA SER A 84 2.73 -9.44 -4.44
C SER A 84 3.15 -10.91 -4.30
N LEU A 85 2.72 -11.60 -3.24
CA LEU A 85 2.96 -13.03 -3.05
C LEU A 85 2.23 -13.91 -4.09
N GLY A 86 1.19 -13.38 -4.75
CA GLY A 86 0.41 -14.11 -5.76
C GLY A 86 -0.47 -15.23 -5.17
N PRO A 87 -1.44 -15.76 -5.92
CA PRO A 87 -2.35 -16.79 -5.40
C PRO A 87 -1.62 -18.12 -5.11
N ASP A 88 -2.15 -18.90 -4.17
CA ASP A 88 -1.75 -20.29 -3.90
C ASP A 88 -2.95 -21.10 -3.39
N ASP A 89 -2.77 -22.41 -3.15
CA ASP A 89 -3.86 -23.33 -2.77
C ASP A 89 -4.29 -23.25 -1.30
N SER A 90 -3.56 -22.52 -0.47
CA SER A 90 -3.92 -22.31 0.93
C SER A 90 -5.18 -21.43 1.07
N PRO A 91 -5.86 -21.45 2.23
CA PRO A 91 -6.96 -20.52 2.49
C PRO A 91 -6.56 -19.05 2.31
N GLU A 92 -5.35 -18.67 2.74
CA GLU A 92 -4.83 -17.31 2.57
C GLU A 92 -4.56 -17.00 1.10
N GLY A 93 -4.00 -17.94 0.34
CA GLY A 93 -3.74 -17.78 -1.09
C GLY A 93 -5.00 -17.62 -1.93
N LYS A 94 -6.08 -18.32 -1.56
CA LYS A 94 -7.40 -18.16 -2.19
C LYS A 94 -8.03 -16.80 -1.87
N LEU A 95 -7.94 -16.36 -0.62
CA LEU A 95 -8.35 -15.02 -0.23
C LEU A 95 -7.55 -13.95 -0.98
N ARG A 96 -6.24 -14.17 -1.14
CA ARG A 96 -5.37 -13.29 -1.92
C ARG A 96 -5.75 -13.26 -3.39
N ALA A 97 -6.11 -14.39 -3.99
CA ALA A 97 -6.61 -14.47 -5.35
C ALA A 97 -7.88 -13.61 -5.55
N GLU A 98 -8.81 -13.68 -4.60
CA GLU A 98 -10.01 -12.85 -4.58
C GLU A 98 -9.65 -11.36 -4.54
N TYR A 99 -8.77 -10.96 -3.62
CA TYR A 99 -8.32 -9.57 -3.50
C TYR A 99 -7.61 -9.07 -4.76
N ILE A 100 -6.74 -9.87 -5.37
CA ILE A 100 -6.07 -9.49 -6.62
C ILE A 100 -7.13 -9.18 -7.71
N ALA A 101 -8.19 -10.00 -7.82
CA ALA A 101 -9.26 -9.75 -8.77
C ALA A 101 -10.08 -8.49 -8.43
N LEU A 102 -10.43 -8.29 -7.16
CA LEU A 102 -11.12 -7.08 -6.69
C LEU A 102 -10.29 -5.82 -6.97
N THR A 103 -9.00 -5.86 -6.63
CA THR A 103 -8.09 -4.74 -6.80
C THR A 103 -7.92 -4.35 -8.26
N ARG A 104 -7.80 -5.31 -9.19
CA ARG A 104 -7.75 -4.99 -10.63
C ARG A 104 -8.99 -4.25 -11.09
N LYS A 105 -10.19 -4.72 -10.71
CA LYS A 105 -11.45 -4.01 -11.01
C LYS A 105 -11.48 -2.63 -10.39
N ALA A 106 -11.02 -2.50 -9.15
CA ALA A 106 -10.96 -1.23 -8.44
C ALA A 106 -10.02 -0.22 -9.13
N ILE A 107 -8.86 -0.64 -9.61
CA ILE A 107 -7.92 0.20 -10.39
C ILE A 107 -8.62 0.73 -11.64
N VAL A 108 -9.31 -0.15 -12.39
CA VAL A 108 -10.04 0.24 -13.61
C VAL A 108 -11.13 1.25 -13.30
N HIS A 109 -11.97 1.02 -12.29
CA HIS A 109 -13.01 1.97 -11.91
C HIS A 109 -12.47 3.29 -11.36
N ALA A 110 -11.31 3.29 -10.70
CA ALA A 110 -10.69 4.51 -10.21
C ALA A 110 -10.06 5.37 -11.33
N THR A 111 -9.69 4.77 -12.47
CA THR A 111 -8.88 5.42 -13.51
C THR A 111 -9.56 5.57 -14.88
N ASP A 112 -10.63 4.83 -15.19
CA ASP A 112 -11.43 5.06 -16.41
C ASP A 112 -12.27 6.34 -16.23
N PRO A 113 -12.09 7.40 -17.05
CA PRO A 113 -12.86 8.64 -16.96
C PRO A 113 -14.38 8.48 -17.13
N ARG A 114 -14.85 7.35 -17.64
CA ARG A 114 -16.28 7.03 -17.82
C ARG A 114 -16.87 6.31 -16.60
N SER A 115 -16.04 5.87 -15.67
CA SER A 115 -16.48 5.22 -14.44
C SER A 115 -17.19 6.22 -13.53
N PRO A 116 -18.33 5.86 -12.91
CA PRO A 116 -18.94 6.70 -11.86
C PRO A 116 -17.96 6.93 -10.70
N ASP A 117 -17.04 6.00 -10.47
CA ASP A 117 -16.02 6.03 -9.43
C ASP A 117 -14.67 6.61 -9.90
N TYR A 118 -14.59 7.21 -11.09
CA TYR A 118 -13.35 7.87 -11.56
C TYR A 118 -12.83 8.89 -10.55
N MET A 119 -11.58 8.74 -10.10
CA MET A 119 -11.07 9.53 -8.98
C MET A 119 -10.54 10.90 -9.40
N ASN A 120 -10.48 11.82 -8.45
CA ASN A 120 -9.86 13.12 -8.65
C ASN A 120 -8.32 12.97 -8.58
N PHE A 121 -7.61 13.20 -9.69
CA PHE A 121 -6.14 13.22 -9.76
C PHE A 121 -5.56 14.63 -9.92
N THR A 122 -6.35 15.65 -9.64
CA THR A 122 -6.28 16.88 -10.45
C THR A 122 -6.56 18.17 -9.67
N LYS A 123 -7.50 18.16 -8.73
CA LYS A 123 -7.93 19.34 -7.98
C LYS A 123 -7.47 19.24 -6.54
N GLY A 124 -6.96 20.34 -5.99
CA GLY A 124 -6.38 20.38 -4.64
C GLY A 124 -5.01 19.71 -4.56
N GLY A 125 -4.41 19.72 -3.37
CA GLY A 125 -3.09 19.13 -3.13
C GLY A 125 -3.11 17.62 -2.84
N GLN A 126 -4.13 17.16 -2.11
CA GLN A 126 -4.22 15.78 -1.59
C GLN A 126 -4.12 14.69 -2.67
N PRO A 127 -4.69 14.83 -3.89
CA PRO A 127 -4.60 13.78 -4.90
C PRO A 127 -3.18 13.38 -5.31
N LEU A 128 -2.20 14.28 -5.18
CA LEU A 128 -0.80 13.94 -5.43
C LEU A 128 -0.30 12.88 -4.44
N VAL A 129 -0.62 13.06 -3.16
CA VAL A 129 -0.28 12.13 -2.08
C VAL A 129 -0.93 10.77 -2.34
N ASP A 130 -2.24 10.78 -2.61
CA ASP A 130 -3.00 9.54 -2.75
C ASP A 130 -2.63 8.77 -4.03
N ALA A 131 -2.36 9.49 -5.12
CA ALA A 131 -1.85 8.89 -6.35
C ALA A 131 -0.44 8.29 -6.16
N ALA A 132 0.40 8.91 -5.33
CA ALA A 132 1.71 8.34 -4.99
C ALA A 132 1.58 7.02 -4.22
N PHE A 133 0.63 6.89 -3.28
CA PHE A 133 0.34 5.61 -2.63
C PHE A 133 -0.18 4.55 -3.60
N LEU A 134 -1.04 4.92 -4.55
CA LEU A 134 -1.46 4.01 -5.62
C LEU A 134 -0.26 3.56 -6.48
N ALA A 135 0.57 4.51 -6.93
CA ALA A 135 1.79 4.25 -7.68
C ALA A 135 2.75 3.31 -6.92
N GLN A 136 2.94 3.54 -5.63
CA GLN A 136 3.74 2.68 -4.74
C GLN A 136 3.24 1.23 -4.74
N ALA A 137 1.93 1.04 -4.63
CA ALA A 137 1.31 -0.28 -4.60
C ALA A 137 1.52 -1.04 -5.92
N MET A 138 1.39 -0.33 -7.04
CA MET A 138 1.62 -0.91 -8.38
C MET A 138 3.10 -1.26 -8.59
N LEU A 139 4.03 -0.42 -8.12
CA LEU A 139 5.46 -0.72 -8.11
C LEU A 139 5.81 -1.94 -7.24
N ARG A 140 5.08 -2.16 -6.15
CA ARG A 140 5.29 -3.28 -5.21
C ARG A 140 4.81 -4.62 -5.76
N ALA A 141 3.67 -4.64 -6.46
CA ALA A 141 3.05 -5.87 -6.95
C ALA A 141 2.76 -5.84 -8.47
N PRO A 142 3.74 -5.52 -9.33
CA PRO A 142 3.49 -5.28 -10.76
C PRO A 142 2.96 -6.52 -11.49
N ASP A 143 3.37 -7.71 -11.08
CA ASP A 143 2.90 -8.98 -11.66
C ASP A 143 1.41 -9.22 -11.41
N GLN A 144 0.90 -8.71 -10.29
CA GLN A 144 -0.50 -8.89 -9.91
C GLN A 144 -1.36 -7.69 -10.29
N LEU A 145 -0.80 -6.48 -10.36
CA LEU A 145 -1.57 -5.24 -10.47
C LEU A 145 -1.38 -4.48 -11.77
N TRP A 146 -0.26 -4.66 -12.49
CA TRP A 146 0.05 -3.92 -13.70
C TRP A 146 0.02 -4.81 -14.95
N LYS A 147 0.88 -5.84 -15.01
CA LYS A 147 1.00 -6.75 -16.17
C LYS A 147 -0.32 -7.36 -16.64
N PRO A 148 -1.29 -7.68 -15.75
CA PRO A 148 -2.57 -8.27 -16.15
C PRO A 148 -3.61 -7.27 -16.68
N LEU A 149 -3.35 -5.96 -16.56
CA LEU A 149 -4.23 -4.94 -17.14
C LEU A 149 -4.05 -4.91 -18.66
N ASP A 150 -5.15 -4.68 -19.39
CA ASP A 150 -5.08 -4.49 -20.84
C ASP A 150 -4.46 -3.13 -21.22
N GLU A 151 -4.12 -2.93 -22.49
CA GLU A 151 -3.46 -1.71 -22.98
C GLU A 151 -4.25 -0.43 -22.66
N LYS A 152 -5.58 -0.48 -22.75
CA LYS A 152 -6.43 0.68 -22.43
C LYS A 152 -6.38 0.97 -20.93
N GLN A 153 -6.52 -0.04 -20.09
CA GLN A 153 -6.48 0.09 -18.64
C GLN A 153 -5.12 0.61 -18.18
N GLN A 154 -4.02 0.14 -18.77
CA GLN A 154 -2.67 0.66 -18.54
C GLN A 154 -2.57 2.13 -18.95
N ALA A 155 -3.10 2.50 -20.11
CA ALA A 155 -3.12 3.89 -20.58
C ALA A 155 -3.94 4.80 -19.66
N ASP A 156 -5.10 4.36 -19.19
CA ASP A 156 -5.96 5.11 -18.26
C ASP A 156 -5.22 5.37 -16.93
N VAL A 157 -4.54 4.35 -16.38
CA VAL A 157 -3.71 4.51 -15.16
C VAL A 157 -2.60 5.52 -15.38
N ILE A 158 -1.84 5.42 -16.48
CA ILE A 158 -0.76 6.36 -16.77
C ILE A 158 -1.28 7.76 -16.99
N ALA A 159 -2.43 7.92 -17.65
CA ALA A 159 -3.08 9.22 -17.82
C ALA A 159 -3.49 9.83 -16.47
N ALA A 160 -4.07 9.03 -15.58
CA ALA A 160 -4.43 9.45 -14.23
C ALA A 160 -3.20 9.87 -13.41
N LEU A 161 -2.11 9.10 -13.45
CA LEU A 161 -0.85 9.45 -12.79
C LEU A 161 -0.23 10.73 -13.37
N LYS A 162 -0.15 10.86 -14.70
CA LYS A 162 0.35 12.08 -15.36
C LYS A 162 -0.51 13.30 -15.06
N ALA A 163 -1.80 13.13 -14.80
CA ALA A 163 -2.70 14.23 -14.48
C ALA A 163 -2.35 14.95 -13.17
N THR A 164 -1.58 14.31 -12.27
CA THR A 164 -1.12 14.92 -11.02
C THR A 164 0.01 15.94 -11.22
N ARG A 165 0.69 15.94 -12.37
CA ARG A 165 1.83 16.84 -12.66
C ARG A 165 1.52 18.34 -12.53
N LYS A 166 0.25 18.72 -12.63
CA LYS A 166 -0.20 20.11 -12.43
C LYS A 166 -0.30 20.52 -10.96
N ILE A 167 -0.24 19.55 -10.04
CA ILE A 167 -0.28 19.79 -8.59
C ILE A 167 1.14 20.12 -8.14
N LYS A 168 1.35 21.37 -7.70
CA LYS A 168 2.63 21.78 -7.14
C LYS A 168 2.79 21.23 -5.72
N PRO A 169 3.79 20.39 -5.42
CA PRO A 169 4.04 19.93 -4.06
C PRO A 169 4.52 21.08 -3.17
N TYR A 170 4.30 20.95 -1.86
CA TYR A 170 4.95 21.79 -0.85
C TYR A 170 6.45 21.45 -0.75
N GLU A 171 7.24 22.38 -0.23
CA GLU A 171 8.67 22.17 0.08
C GLU A 171 8.82 21.34 1.37
N SER A 172 8.42 20.09 1.29
CA SER A 172 8.41 19.12 2.40
C SER A 172 8.54 17.69 1.84
N ASN A 173 8.16 16.67 2.62
CA ASN A 173 8.06 15.29 2.15
C ASN A 173 7.19 15.14 0.88
N TRP A 174 6.36 16.14 0.57
CA TRP A 174 5.52 16.16 -0.63
C TRP A 174 6.30 16.06 -1.94
N LEU A 175 7.57 16.45 -1.93
CA LEU A 175 8.46 16.24 -3.10
C LEU A 175 8.60 14.75 -3.44
N LEU A 176 8.62 13.86 -2.45
CA LEU A 176 8.71 12.41 -2.68
C LEU A 176 7.47 11.85 -3.36
N PHE A 177 6.29 12.43 -3.16
CA PHE A 177 5.07 11.97 -3.84
C PHE A 177 5.16 12.20 -5.34
N SER A 178 5.66 13.37 -5.75
CA SER A 178 5.91 13.66 -7.17
C SER A 178 6.95 12.71 -7.77
N ALA A 179 8.05 12.50 -7.05
CA ALA A 179 9.11 11.58 -7.49
C ALA A 179 8.61 10.13 -7.60
N LEU A 180 7.78 9.67 -6.66
CA LEU A 180 7.25 8.30 -6.66
C LEU A 180 6.26 8.07 -7.80
N VAL A 181 5.42 9.06 -8.12
CA VAL A 181 4.54 9.01 -9.30
C VAL A 181 5.38 8.92 -10.58
N GLU A 182 6.38 9.78 -10.76
CA GLU A 182 7.25 9.75 -11.94
C GLU A 182 8.09 8.47 -12.03
N ALA A 183 8.56 7.92 -10.90
CA ALA A 183 9.27 6.64 -10.88
C ALA A 183 8.36 5.47 -11.31
N ALA A 184 7.08 5.49 -10.94
CA ALA A 184 6.11 4.50 -11.41
C ALA A 184 5.85 4.63 -12.91
N ILE A 185 5.64 5.86 -13.41
CA ILE A 185 5.49 6.11 -14.85
C ILE A 185 6.73 5.61 -15.58
N TRP A 186 7.93 5.94 -15.10
CA TRP A 186 9.19 5.49 -15.68
C TRP A 186 9.27 3.97 -15.76
N LYS A 187 8.96 3.29 -14.65
CA LYS A 187 9.00 1.83 -14.57
C LYS A 187 8.09 1.15 -15.58
N PHE A 188 6.95 1.76 -15.88
CA PHE A 188 5.90 1.15 -16.69
C PHE A 188 5.91 1.57 -18.16
N THR A 189 6.43 2.76 -18.48
CA THR A 189 6.43 3.29 -19.86
C THR A 189 7.83 3.51 -20.42
N GLY A 190 8.87 3.55 -19.59
CA GLY A 190 10.22 3.94 -19.99
C GLY A 190 10.44 5.46 -20.10
N GLU A 191 9.43 6.28 -19.80
CA GLU A 191 9.49 7.75 -19.87
C GLU A 191 9.12 8.36 -18.51
N CYS A 192 9.74 9.48 -18.13
CA CYS A 192 9.34 10.26 -16.96
C CYS A 192 9.78 11.73 -17.09
N GLU A 193 9.27 12.58 -16.21
CA GLU A 193 9.92 13.85 -15.92
C GLU A 193 10.97 13.64 -14.83
N LEU A 194 12.24 13.85 -15.19
CA LEU A 194 13.36 13.60 -14.29
C LEU A 194 13.49 14.69 -13.21
N ALA A 195 13.11 15.93 -13.53
CA ALA A 195 13.30 17.07 -12.64
C ALA A 195 12.58 16.94 -11.27
N PRO A 196 11.33 16.45 -11.17
CA PRO A 196 10.72 16.15 -9.86
C PRO A 196 11.47 15.09 -9.05
N ILE A 197 12.02 14.07 -9.71
CA ILE A 197 12.79 13.00 -9.07
C ILE A 197 14.09 13.57 -8.51
N GLU A 198 14.87 14.26 -9.34
CA GLU A 198 16.13 14.90 -8.93
C GLU A 198 15.91 15.90 -7.80
N ARG A 199 14.89 16.76 -7.92
CA ARG A 199 14.55 17.73 -6.89
C ARG A 199 14.25 17.03 -5.55
N ALA A 200 13.44 15.98 -5.56
CA ALA A 200 13.10 15.28 -4.33
C ALA A 200 14.35 14.67 -3.67
N LEU A 201 15.20 14.00 -4.44
CA LEU A 201 16.44 13.40 -3.93
C LEU A 201 17.39 14.46 -3.36
N THR A 202 17.70 15.51 -4.12
CA THR A 202 18.57 16.60 -3.68
C THR A 202 18.04 17.27 -2.41
N LYS A 203 16.74 17.55 -2.33
CA LYS A 203 16.16 18.17 -1.13
C LYS A 203 16.20 17.27 0.09
N HIS A 204 15.97 15.97 -0.05
CA HIS A 204 16.07 15.06 1.09
C HIS A 204 17.51 14.83 1.53
N GLU A 205 18.49 14.89 0.62
CA GLU A 205 19.91 14.94 1.00
C GLU A 205 20.25 16.22 1.80
N GLU A 206 19.74 17.38 1.39
CA GLU A 206 19.88 18.64 2.13
C GLU A 206 19.20 18.59 3.52
N TRP A 207 18.09 17.86 3.64
CA TRP A 207 17.30 17.73 4.87
C TRP A 207 17.67 16.51 5.72
N TYR A 208 18.76 15.81 5.40
CA TYR A 208 19.21 14.67 6.19
C TYR A 208 19.81 15.13 7.53
N LEU A 209 19.25 14.64 8.63
CA LEU A 209 19.62 15.06 9.99
C LEU A 209 20.54 14.07 10.72
N GLY A 210 20.79 12.90 10.12
CA GLY A 210 21.53 11.80 10.75
C GLY A 210 20.64 10.64 11.19
N ASP A 211 21.24 9.47 11.43
CA ASP A 211 20.58 8.25 11.96
C ASP A 211 19.30 7.83 11.22
N GLY A 212 19.28 8.01 9.89
CA GLY A 212 18.11 7.68 9.07
C GLY A 212 16.93 8.65 9.19
N THR A 213 17.13 9.79 9.86
CA THR A 213 16.11 10.82 10.07
C THR A 213 16.25 11.94 9.04
N TYR A 214 15.11 12.39 8.51
CA TYR A 214 15.01 13.47 7.54
C TYR A 214 14.02 14.53 8.05
N GLY A 215 14.29 15.80 7.75
CA GLY A 215 13.32 16.88 7.98
C GLY A 215 12.10 16.77 7.06
N ASP A 216 10.96 17.32 7.50
CA ASP A 216 9.78 17.47 6.66
C ASP A 216 9.82 18.81 5.90
N GLY A 217 10.95 19.04 5.21
CA GLY A 217 11.36 20.35 4.72
C GLY A 217 12.65 20.83 5.40
N PRO A 218 13.01 22.12 5.22
CA PRO A 218 14.25 22.67 5.77
C PRO A 218 14.25 22.76 7.29
N GLU A 219 13.07 22.81 7.92
CA GLU A 219 12.91 22.75 9.36
C GLU A 219 12.48 21.34 9.78
N TYR A 220 13.00 20.88 10.92
CA TYR A 220 12.57 19.61 11.49
C TYR A 220 11.18 19.76 12.12
N HIS A 221 10.24 18.91 11.72
CA HIS A 221 8.89 18.82 12.29
C HIS A 221 8.68 17.41 12.87
N TRP A 222 8.12 17.32 14.08
CA TRP A 222 7.80 16.08 14.82
C TRP A 222 6.30 15.89 14.99
#